data_AF-A0A3D5KPT3-F1
#
_entry.id   AF-A0A3D5KPT3-F1
#
_cell.length_a   1.000
_cell.length_b   1.000
_cell.length_c   1.000
_cell.angle_alpha   90.00
_cell.angle_beta   90.00
_cell.angle_gamma   90.00
#
_symmetry.space_group_name_H-M   'P 1'
#
loop_
_entity.id
_entity.type
_entity.pdbx_description
1 polymer ?
#
loop_
_entity_poly.entity_id
_entity_poly.type
_entity_poly.pdbx_seq_one_letter_code
_entity_poly.pdbx_strand_id
1 'polypeptide(L)' 'PGNGILITADEQDRIVEINGKAAYCRETGFGKFNVGVSFQGTHDENIQFVKCMIRANYYRRSCVQPK' A
#
# COMPACT_ATOMS: atom_id res chain seq x y z
N PRO A 1 -10.60 11.40 11.41
CA PRO A 1 -9.92 10.47 10.47
C PRO A 1 -9.42 11.23 9.23
N GLY A 2 -8.09 11.30 9.04
CA GLY A 2 -7.47 12.05 7.95
C GLY A 2 -7.54 11.33 6.60
N ASN A 3 -7.55 12.11 5.52
CA ASN A 3 -7.37 11.63 4.15
C ASN A 3 -5.88 11.68 3.80
N GLY A 4 -5.44 10.77 2.94
CA GLY A 4 -4.06 10.74 2.45
C GLY A 4 -3.97 10.03 1.10
N ILE A 5 -2.88 10.26 0.39
CA ILE A 5 -2.56 9.54 -0.85
C ILE A 5 -1.66 8.38 -0.47
N LEU A 6 -2.04 7.17 -0.90
CA LEU A 6 -1.23 5.97 -0.78
C LEU A 6 -0.49 5.78 -2.10
N ILE A 7 0.81 5.51 -2.00
CA ILE A 7 1.69 5.37 -3.16
C ILE A 7 2.33 3.99 -3.10
N THR A 8 2.32 3.30 -4.23
CA THR A 8 3.13 2.11 -4.47
C THR A 8 3.83 2.23 -5.82
N ALA A 9 4.80 1.38 -6.07
CA ALA A 9 5.42 1.26 -7.38
C ALA A 9 5.19 -0.14 -7.92
N ASP A 10 4.88 -0.26 -9.21
CA ASP A 10 4.68 -1.53 -9.89
C ASP A 10 6.01 -2.26 -10.16
N GLU A 11 5.94 -3.34 -10.95
CA GLU A 11 7.08 -4.19 -11.33
C GLU A 11 8.13 -3.46 -12.20
N GLN A 12 7.76 -2.30 -12.75
CA GLN A 12 8.55 -1.47 -13.65
C GLN A 12 8.93 -0.14 -12.98
N ASP A 13 8.82 -0.07 -11.66
CA ASP A 13 9.02 1.13 -10.83
C ASP A 13 8.13 2.33 -11.23
N ARG A 14 7.00 2.08 -11.90
CA ARG A 14 6.02 3.12 -12.19
C ARG A 14 5.16 3.37 -10.96
N ILE A 15 4.97 4.64 -10.64
CA ILE A 15 4.19 5.09 -9.51
C ILE A 15 2.71 4.82 -9.78
N VAL A 16 2.06 4.18 -8.80
CA VAL A 16 0.61 3.97 -8.76
C VAL A 16 0.10 4.57 -7.46
N GLU A 17 -0.93 5.40 -7.57
CA GLU A 17 -1.49 6.15 -6.45
C GLU A 17 -2.95 5.77 -6.21
N ILE A 18 -3.39 5.86 -4.97
CA ILE A 18 -4.81 5.78 -4.62
C ILE A 18 -5.15 6.67 -3.43
N ASN A 19 -6.33 7.27 -3.47
CA ASN A 19 -6.86 8.00 -2.33
C ASN A 19 -7.23 7.05 -1.21
N GLY A 20 -6.78 7.36 0.01
CA GLY A 20 -7.04 6.59 1.21
C GLY A 20 -7.60 7.45 2.34
N LYS A 21 -8.38 6.84 3.21
CA LYS A 21 -8.87 7.44 4.46
C LYS A 21 -8.50 6.55 5.63
N ALA A 22 -7.94 7.15 6.68
CA ALA A 22 -7.66 6.41 7.91
C ALA A 22 -8.98 5.88 8.50
N ALA A 23 -9.14 4.55 8.51
CA ALA A 23 -10.30 3.86 9.06
C ALA A 23 -10.13 3.61 10.56
N TYR A 24 -8.91 3.31 11.00
CA TYR A 24 -8.56 3.24 12.41
C TYR A 24 -7.08 3.61 12.62
N CYS A 25 -6.76 4.05 13.82
CA CYS A 25 -5.39 4.24 14.29
C CYS A 25 -5.32 3.78 15.75
N ARG A 26 -4.36 2.91 16.07
CA ARG A 26 -4.15 2.39 17.43
C ARG A 26 -2.66 2.37 17.75
N GLU A 27 -2.26 2.89 18.89
CA GLU A 27 -0.90 2.76 19.41
C GLU A 27 -0.64 1.30 19.82
N THR A 28 0.50 0.74 19.39
CA THR A 28 0.94 -0.63 19.72
C THR A 28 2.08 -0.68 20.73
N GLY A 29 2.50 0.49 21.25
CA GLY A 29 3.58 0.67 22.23
C GLY A 29 4.85 1.26 21.61
N PHE A 30 5.69 1.88 22.45
CA PHE A 30 6.95 2.53 22.04
C PHE A 30 6.78 3.58 20.93
N GLY A 31 5.66 4.32 20.92
CA GLY A 31 5.38 5.33 19.89
C GLY A 31 5.11 4.73 18.50
N LYS A 32 4.82 3.43 18.40
CA LYS A 32 4.41 2.77 17.16
C LYS A 32 2.88 2.77 17.05
N PHE A 33 2.40 2.92 15.82
CA PHE A 33 0.98 2.96 15.51
C PHE A 33 0.63 1.95 14.42
N ASN A 34 -0.46 1.21 14.63
CA ASN A 34 -1.13 0.46 13.58
C ASN A 34 -2.25 1.33 13.01
N VAL A 35 -2.16 1.60 11.70
CA VAL A 35 -3.14 2.39 10.98
C VAL A 35 -3.81 1.51 9.93
N GLY A 36 -5.13 1.39 9.99
CA GLY A 36 -5.92 0.84 8.91
C GLY A 36 -6.34 1.94 7.95
N VAL A 37 -6.13 1.72 6.65
CA VAL A 37 -6.53 2.67 5.61
C VAL A 37 -7.58 2.02 4.72
N SER A 38 -8.70 2.71 4.53
CA SER A 38 -9.73 2.34 3.56
C SER A 38 -9.46 3.07 2.25
N PHE A 39 -9.45 2.34 1.14
CA PHE A 39 -9.30 2.93 -0.18
C PHE A 39 -10.59 3.64 -0.61
N GLN A 40 -10.43 4.74 -1.32
CA GLN A 40 -11.52 5.61 -1.78
C GLN A 40 -11.63 5.63 -3.31
N GLY A 41 -10.94 4.72 -4.00
CA GLY A 41 -11.11 4.50 -5.43
C GLY A 41 -12.34 3.65 -5.74
N THR A 42 -12.65 3.55 -7.02
CA THR A 42 -13.59 2.57 -7.59
C THR A 42 -13.14 1.14 -7.30
N HIS A 43 -14.03 0.16 -7.50
CA HIS A 43 -13.69 -1.25 -7.34
C HIS A 43 -12.46 -1.63 -8.17
N ASP A 44 -12.42 -1.24 -9.44
CA ASP A 44 -11.33 -1.59 -10.35
C ASP A 44 -10.01 -0.91 -9.95
N GLU A 45 -10.04 0.36 -9.55
CA GLU A 45 -8.87 1.07 -9.03
C GLU A 45 -8.32 0.40 -7.76
N ASN A 46 -9.20 0.01 -6.83
CA ASN A 46 -8.81 -0.67 -5.60
C ASN A 46 -8.15 -2.02 -5.91
N ILE A 47 -8.75 -2.82 -6.80
CA ILE A 47 -8.20 -4.12 -7.21
C ILE A 47 -6.86 -3.96 -7.92
N GLN A 48 -6.74 -2.97 -8.81
CA GLN A 48 -5.50 -2.70 -9.53
C GLN A 48 -4.39 -2.28 -8.58
N PHE A 49 -4.68 -1.38 -7.64
CA PHE A 49 -3.71 -0.92 -6.64
C PHE A 49 -3.20 -2.09 -5.78
N VAL A 50 -4.09 -2.97 -5.31
CA VAL A 50 -3.71 -4.17 -4.55
C VAL A 50 -2.85 -5.13 -5.38
N LYS A 51 -3.22 -5.38 -6.64
CA LYS A 51 -2.42 -6.22 -7.54
C LYS A 51 -1.01 -5.66 -7.71
N CYS A 52 -0.86 -4.35 -7.92
CA CYS A 52 0.46 -3.72 -8.01
C CYS A 52 1.28 -3.91 -6.74
N MET A 53 0.70 -3.68 -5.56
CA MET A 53 1.40 -3.90 -4.29
C MET A 53 1.88 -5.35 -4.12
N ILE A 54 1.00 -6.33 -4.37
CA ILE A 54 1.33 -7.76 -4.22
C ILE A 54 2.44 -8.16 -5.18
N ARG A 55 2.33 -7.77 -6.46
CA ARG A 55 3.31 -8.12 -7.48
C ARG A 55 4.65 -7.45 -7.24
N ALA A 56 4.66 -6.16 -6.90
CA ALA A 56 5.90 -5.45 -6.60
C ALA A 56 6.60 -6.03 -5.35
N ASN A 57 5.84 -6.43 -4.33
CA ASN A 57 6.40 -7.14 -3.18
C ASN A 57 6.99 -8.50 -3.58
N TYR A 58 6.29 -9.28 -4.41
CA TYR A 58 6.80 -10.55 -4.89
C TYR A 58 8.07 -10.38 -5.74
N TYR A 59 8.04 -9.45 -6.71
CA TYR A 59 9.18 -9.12 -7.57
C TYR A 59 10.40 -8.72 -6.72
N ARG A 60 10.24 -7.79 -5.78
CA ARG A 60 11.34 -7.38 -4.89
C ARG A 60 11.88 -8.54 -4.06
N ARG A 61 11.03 -9.44 -3.54
CA ARG A 61 11.50 -10.62 -2.80
C ARG A 61 12.25 -11.60 -3.68
N SER A 62 11.82 -11.77 -4.93
CA SER A 62 12.48 -12.62 -5.92
C SER A 62 13.78 -12.03 -6.44
N CYS A 63 13.90 -10.69 -6.53
CA CYS A 63 15.14 -10.01 -6.91
C CYS A 63 16.16 -9.92 -5.74
N VAL A 64 15.71 -10.09 -4.50
CA VAL A 64 16.56 -10.06 -3.29
C VAL A 64 17.21 -11.43 -2.98
N GLN A 65 17.10 -12.43 -3.86
CA GLN A 65 18.00 -13.61 -3.87
C GLN A 65 18.41 -13.97 -5.31
N PRO A 66 19.69 -14.33 -5.60
CA PRO A 66 20.66 -14.95 -4.70
C PRO A 66 21.97 -14.17 -4.50
N LYS A 67 22.40 -14.08 -3.25
CA LYS A 67 23.74 -14.49 -2.77
C LYS A 67 23.72 -14.64 -1.25
#